data_AF-A0A7X6S324-F1
#
_entry.id   AF-A0A7X6S324-F1
#
_cell.length_a   1.000
_cell.length_b   1.000
_cell.length_c   1.000
_cell.angle_alpha   90.00
_cell.angle_beta   90.00
_cell.angle_gamma   90.00
#
_symmetry.space_group_name_H-M   'P 1'
#
loop_
_entity.id
_entity.type
_entity.pdbx_description
1 polymer ?
#
loop_
_entity_poly.entity_id
_entity_poly.type
_entity_poly.pdbx_seq_one_letter_code
_entity_poly.pdbx_strand_id
1 'polypeptide(L)'
;MLTFKKFSLVIPVALLVGTLAGCSQASSKTTNSSSSSDPTNTIDSDPHPSRNSSSIDTTTTQDNPAAEESTAGLIKAQPTTQRNRIKDLNTSLKEKLGNVALPQVSGLTQGNQNLNITFNGDHNNYTINYTVGDKPLEFNKTAVNGQNPYAVLQKQTFSSANEAKQQVSYVVAEDAFGGMPVTGLKAGITAFYDQGAGNTHLYWNEGNWSLGVKTDINDDKKPDILAHQVVDWLDHYYLPAPKEVGQIAFNSTISPEIRDQVIRWQDGTMVFTLTANDPETAIKMVASMH
;
A
#
# COMPACT_ATOMS: atom_id res chain seq x y z
N MET A 1 -39.33 -27.40 -10.27
CA MET A 1 -39.43 -27.93 -8.89
C MET A 1 -38.29 -28.92 -8.69
N LEU A 2 -37.16 -28.49 -8.12
CA LEU A 2 -36.01 -29.35 -7.80
C LEU A 2 -35.71 -29.20 -6.30
N THR A 3 -35.60 -30.32 -5.59
CA THR A 3 -35.38 -30.37 -4.14
C THR A 3 -33.90 -30.56 -3.81
N PHE A 4 -33.25 -29.51 -3.30
CA PHE A 4 -31.90 -29.63 -2.76
C PHE A 4 -31.92 -30.40 -1.44
N LYS A 5 -31.37 -31.62 -1.46
CA LYS A 5 -31.27 -32.52 -0.30
C LYS A 5 -30.12 -32.07 0.61
N LYS A 6 -30.45 -31.58 1.80
CA LYS A 6 -29.45 -31.18 2.82
C LYS A 6 -28.62 -32.39 3.26
N PHE A 7 -27.30 -32.29 3.14
CA PHE A 7 -26.36 -33.21 3.78
C PHE A 7 -25.81 -32.55 5.05
N SER A 8 -26.25 -33.03 6.21
CA SER A 8 -25.61 -32.68 7.49
C SER A 8 -24.40 -33.58 7.69
N LEU A 9 -23.19 -33.02 7.58
CA LEU A 9 -21.96 -33.72 7.94
C LEU A 9 -21.79 -33.67 9.47
N VAL A 10 -21.95 -34.82 10.14
CA VAL A 10 -21.69 -34.94 11.57
C VAL A 10 -20.22 -35.31 11.78
N ILE A 11 -19.45 -34.40 12.37
CA ILE A 11 -18.04 -34.64 12.73
C ILE A 11 -18.00 -35.14 14.18
N PRO A 12 -17.51 -36.37 14.46
CA PRO A 12 -17.37 -36.86 15.82
C PRO A 12 -16.17 -36.22 16.52
N VAL A 13 -16.42 -35.59 17.68
CA VAL A 13 -15.36 -35.05 18.54
C VAL A 13 -14.71 -36.19 19.31
N ALA A 14 -13.41 -36.42 19.06
CA ALA A 14 -12.59 -37.33 19.86
C ALA A 14 -11.79 -36.54 20.90
N LEU A 15 -12.08 -36.74 22.19
CA LEU A 15 -11.23 -36.24 23.27
C LEU A 15 -9.96 -37.10 23.36
N LEU A 16 -8.80 -36.46 23.37
CA LEU A 16 -7.60 -37.02 24.01
C LEU A 16 -7.22 -36.13 25.20
N VAL A 17 -7.21 -36.73 26.40
CA VAL A 17 -6.64 -36.15 27.61
C VAL A 17 -5.27 -36.81 27.83
N GLY A 18 -4.22 -36.02 27.96
CA GLY A 18 -2.85 -36.52 28.11
C GLY A 18 -2.01 -35.61 28.99
N THR A 19 -2.04 -35.84 30.31
CA THR A 19 -1.21 -35.12 31.28
C THR A 19 0.17 -35.75 31.40
N LEU A 20 1.23 -34.95 31.26
CA LEU A 20 2.59 -35.29 31.71
C LEU A 20 3.07 -34.23 32.70
N ALA A 21 3.82 -34.65 33.71
CA ALA A 21 4.20 -33.82 34.85
C ALA A 21 5.64 -34.10 35.32
N GLY A 22 6.35 -33.03 35.72
CA GLY A 22 7.67 -33.09 36.34
C GLY A 22 8.85 -33.29 35.37
N CYS A 23 10.10 -32.98 35.75
CA CYS A 23 10.60 -32.34 36.98
C CYS A 23 12.05 -31.84 36.77
N SER A 24 12.47 -30.78 37.48
CA SER A 24 13.83 -30.54 38.09
C SER A 24 15.14 -30.65 37.26
N GLN A 25 16.30 -30.10 37.64
CA GLN A 25 16.76 -28.95 38.48
C GLN A 25 18.32 -28.94 38.45
N ALA A 26 18.97 -27.77 38.62
CA ALA A 26 20.40 -27.59 39.01
C ALA A 26 21.52 -28.01 38.01
N SER A 27 22.77 -27.50 38.05
CA SER A 27 23.33 -26.24 38.63
C SER A 27 24.81 -26.00 38.23
N SER A 28 25.23 -24.72 38.14
CA SER A 28 26.62 -24.20 38.25
C SER A 28 27.64 -24.56 37.14
N LYS A 29 28.77 -23.87 36.91
CA LYS A 29 29.47 -22.71 37.55
C LYS A 29 29.78 -21.62 36.48
N THR A 30 29.81 -20.31 36.79
CA THR A 30 30.95 -19.50 37.31
C THR A 30 32.28 -19.73 36.57
N THR A 31 33.09 -18.75 36.16
CA THR A 31 33.37 -17.35 36.64
C THR A 31 33.98 -16.55 35.44
N ASN A 32 34.30 -15.23 35.38
CA ASN A 32 34.42 -14.11 36.35
C ASN A 32 34.37 -12.72 35.62
N SER A 33 34.41 -11.62 36.40
CA SER A 33 35.02 -10.27 36.18
C SER A 33 35.26 -9.70 34.77
N SER A 34 35.08 -8.40 34.50
CA SER A 34 35.37 -7.25 35.41
C SER A 34 34.41 -6.06 35.29
N SER A 35 34.56 -5.07 36.19
CA SER A 35 33.62 -3.97 36.41
C SER A 35 34.29 -2.64 36.81
N SER A 36 33.91 -1.54 36.18
CA SER A 36 34.02 -0.14 36.64
C SER A 36 33.15 0.75 35.72
N SER A 37 32.22 1.61 36.14
CA SER A 37 32.11 2.59 37.25
C SER A 37 32.72 3.98 36.94
N ASP A 38 31.87 4.86 36.37
CA ASP A 38 31.57 6.27 36.79
C ASP A 38 32.67 7.24 37.30
N PRO A 39 32.44 8.58 37.22
CA PRO A 39 31.90 9.37 36.10
C PRO A 39 32.63 10.75 35.95
N THR A 40 31.97 11.75 35.36
CA THR A 40 32.24 13.22 35.44
C THR A 40 33.45 13.83 34.72
N ASN A 41 33.16 14.84 33.89
CA ASN A 41 33.67 16.21 34.10
C ASN A 41 32.79 17.25 33.35
N THR A 42 32.77 18.48 33.85
CA THR A 42 32.00 19.63 33.32
C THR A 42 32.93 20.83 33.06
N ILE A 43 32.37 22.04 32.87
CA ILE A 43 33.00 23.30 32.41
C ILE A 43 33.09 23.35 30.86
N ASP A 44 32.31 24.12 30.07
CA ASP A 44 31.55 25.39 30.19
C ASP A 44 32.29 26.62 29.58
N SER A 45 31.52 27.68 29.27
CA SER A 45 31.90 29.01 28.76
C SER A 45 32.11 29.22 27.24
N ASP A 46 30.98 29.58 26.62
CA ASP A 46 30.75 30.82 25.81
C ASP A 46 30.78 30.83 24.25
N PRO A 47 29.88 31.64 23.62
CA PRO A 47 29.73 31.76 22.17
C PRO A 47 30.34 33.04 21.56
N HIS A 48 30.50 33.07 20.23
CA HIS A 48 30.61 34.36 19.52
C HIS A 48 30.10 34.30 18.05
N PRO A 49 29.29 35.27 17.59
CA PRO A 49 28.75 35.29 16.23
C PRO A 49 29.42 36.28 15.27
N SER A 50 29.37 35.97 13.96
CA SER A 50 29.48 36.91 12.84
C SER A 50 28.51 36.45 11.73
N ARG A 51 27.67 37.27 11.06
CA ARG A 51 27.77 38.63 10.46
C ARG A 51 28.62 38.73 9.18
N ASN A 52 28.00 38.37 8.06
CA ASN A 52 27.72 39.27 6.92
C ASN A 52 26.47 38.69 6.19
N SER A 53 25.44 39.42 5.72
CA SER A 53 25.26 40.82 5.31
C SER A 53 25.80 41.18 3.91
N SER A 54 24.96 40.96 2.90
CA SER A 54 24.93 41.75 1.66
C SER A 54 23.53 41.72 1.04
N SER A 55 22.81 42.84 1.13
CA SER A 55 21.61 43.14 0.34
C SER A 55 22.00 44.06 -0.82
N ILE A 56 21.18 44.14 -1.88
CA ILE A 56 20.88 45.37 -2.67
C ILE A 56 19.66 45.09 -3.57
N ASP A 57 18.55 45.71 -3.17
CA ASP A 57 17.52 46.45 -3.93
C ASP A 57 16.83 45.95 -5.23
N THR A 58 15.55 46.33 -5.30
CA THR A 58 14.54 46.04 -6.32
C THR A 58 14.38 47.14 -7.38
N THR A 59 14.02 46.78 -8.63
CA THR A 59 13.30 47.63 -9.61
C THR A 59 12.84 46.82 -10.84
N THR A 60 11.72 47.04 -11.57
CA THR A 60 10.34 47.53 -11.27
C THR A 60 9.44 47.20 -12.50
N THR A 61 8.29 46.55 -12.30
CA THR A 61 7.10 46.34 -13.21
C THR A 61 7.26 46.08 -14.73
N GLN A 62 6.55 45.06 -15.26
CA GLN A 62 5.30 45.28 -16.05
C GLN A 62 4.50 43.98 -16.34
N ASP A 63 3.22 44.00 -15.94
CA ASP A 63 2.00 43.50 -16.61
C ASP A 63 1.90 42.11 -17.30
N ASN A 64 1.27 41.16 -16.58
CA ASN A 64 0.00 40.46 -16.94
C ASN A 64 -0.06 39.46 -18.14
N PRO A 65 -1.03 38.50 -18.22
CA PRO A 65 -1.78 37.76 -17.19
C PRO A 65 -1.60 36.21 -17.29
N ALA A 66 -2.34 35.48 -16.42
CA ALA A 66 -2.80 34.10 -16.58
C ALA A 66 -1.76 32.96 -16.56
N ALA A 67 -1.58 32.39 -15.36
CA ALA A 67 -1.22 30.98 -15.17
C ALA A 67 -2.23 30.34 -14.20
N GLU A 68 -2.91 29.28 -14.62
CA GLU A 68 -3.69 28.44 -13.71
C GLU A 68 -2.71 27.57 -12.92
N GLU A 69 -2.55 27.85 -11.62
CA GLU A 69 -1.58 27.15 -10.76
C GLU A 69 -2.06 25.72 -10.45
N SER A 70 -1.85 24.84 -11.43
CA SER A 70 -2.04 23.40 -11.30
C SER A 70 -1.08 22.85 -10.24
N THR A 71 -1.60 22.04 -9.31
CA THR A 71 -0.86 21.39 -8.22
C THR A 71 0.07 20.26 -8.68
N ALA A 72 0.93 20.55 -9.66
CA ALA A 72 1.90 19.65 -10.28
C ALA A 72 3.18 19.47 -9.43
N GLY A 73 3.02 19.28 -8.12
CA GLY A 73 4.09 18.93 -7.19
C GLY A 73 3.96 17.48 -6.70
N LEU A 74 5.08 16.90 -6.24
CA LEU A 74 5.13 15.61 -5.51
C LEU A 74 4.82 14.32 -6.32
N ILE A 75 5.19 14.26 -7.60
CA ILE A 75 5.53 12.99 -8.25
C ILE A 75 6.93 13.09 -8.90
N LYS A 76 7.82 12.17 -8.55
CA LYS A 76 9.21 12.07 -9.05
C LYS A 76 9.21 12.00 -10.58
N ALA A 77 10.04 12.81 -11.25
CA ALA A 77 9.87 13.16 -12.67
C ALA A 77 10.02 11.98 -13.66
N GLN A 78 8.91 11.29 -13.93
CA GLN A 78 8.83 10.18 -14.88
C GLN A 78 8.99 10.65 -16.36
N PRO A 79 9.61 9.86 -17.26
CA PRO A 79 9.90 10.29 -18.64
C PRO A 79 8.64 10.67 -19.45
N THR A 80 8.80 11.64 -20.36
CA THR A 80 7.70 12.25 -21.13
C THR A 80 6.88 11.24 -21.94
N THR A 81 7.53 10.31 -22.64
CA THR A 81 6.86 9.26 -23.43
C THR A 81 6.01 8.31 -22.60
N GLN A 82 6.28 8.16 -21.30
CA GLN A 82 5.51 7.28 -20.42
C GLN A 82 4.16 7.90 -20.02
N ARG A 83 4.08 9.24 -19.90
CA ARG A 83 2.81 9.94 -19.60
C ARG A 83 1.83 9.88 -20.76
N ASN A 84 2.31 10.00 -22.00
CA ASN A 84 1.46 10.18 -23.18
C ASN A 84 0.42 9.06 -23.31
N ARG A 85 0.87 7.79 -23.38
CA ARG A 85 -0.05 6.69 -23.68
C ARG A 85 -1.09 6.41 -22.58
N ILE A 86 -0.74 6.56 -21.30
CA ILE A 86 -1.75 6.42 -20.24
C ILE A 86 -2.73 7.61 -20.24
N LYS A 87 -2.28 8.83 -20.54
CA LYS A 87 -3.14 10.00 -20.72
C LYS A 87 -4.12 9.82 -21.89
N ASP A 88 -3.65 9.28 -23.01
CA ASP A 88 -4.48 9.01 -24.20
C ASP A 88 -5.58 7.97 -23.86
N LEU A 89 -5.19 6.86 -23.21
CA LEU A 89 -6.13 5.82 -22.78
C LEU A 89 -7.09 6.31 -21.67
N ASN A 90 -6.63 7.14 -20.74
CA ASN A 90 -7.47 7.80 -19.73
C ASN A 90 -8.47 8.77 -20.35
N THR A 91 -8.12 9.43 -21.46
CA THR A 91 -9.07 10.25 -22.24
C THR A 91 -10.19 9.38 -22.79
N SER A 92 -9.86 8.25 -23.43
CA SER A 92 -10.87 7.28 -23.90
C SER A 92 -11.67 6.63 -22.77
N LEU A 93 -11.13 6.48 -21.56
CA LEU A 93 -11.89 6.06 -20.37
C LEU A 93 -12.88 7.13 -19.91
N LYS A 94 -12.45 8.39 -19.77
CA LYS A 94 -13.34 9.49 -19.32
C LYS A 94 -14.45 9.79 -20.35
N GLU A 95 -14.26 9.49 -21.64
CA GLU A 95 -15.34 9.46 -22.64
C GLU A 95 -16.45 8.41 -22.39
N LYS A 96 -16.15 7.31 -21.68
CA LYS A 96 -17.10 6.20 -21.47
C LYS A 96 -17.64 6.13 -20.03
N LEU A 97 -16.83 6.56 -19.06
CA LEU A 97 -17.15 6.53 -17.63
C LEU A 97 -17.48 7.93 -17.07
N GLY A 98 -17.32 9.00 -17.87
CA GLY A 98 -17.48 10.38 -17.42
C GLY A 98 -16.33 10.83 -16.50
N ASN A 99 -16.63 11.76 -15.59
CA ASN A 99 -15.63 12.24 -14.63
C ASN A 99 -15.40 11.24 -13.50
N VAL A 100 -14.46 10.31 -13.72
CA VAL A 100 -14.01 9.33 -12.73
C VAL A 100 -12.52 9.50 -12.42
N ALA A 101 -12.11 9.19 -11.18
CA ALA A 101 -10.70 9.20 -10.79
C ALA A 101 -9.96 8.00 -11.42
N LEU A 102 -8.83 8.27 -12.07
CA LEU A 102 -8.01 7.29 -12.76
C LEU A 102 -6.51 7.49 -12.44
N PRO A 103 -5.71 6.42 -12.35
CA PRO A 103 -4.26 6.51 -12.25
C PRO A 103 -3.68 7.30 -13.43
N GLN A 104 -2.98 8.40 -13.16
CA GLN A 104 -2.30 9.19 -14.20
C GLN A 104 -0.85 8.72 -14.46
N VAL A 105 -0.34 7.76 -13.67
CA VAL A 105 0.83 6.95 -14.03
C VAL A 105 0.49 5.46 -14.02
N SER A 106 1.23 4.70 -14.82
CA SER A 106 1.13 3.23 -14.92
C SER A 106 1.72 2.47 -13.74
N GLY A 107 2.49 3.15 -12.88
CA GLY A 107 3.38 2.55 -11.85
C GLY A 107 4.65 1.90 -12.41
N LEU A 108 4.62 1.45 -13.67
CA LEU A 108 5.67 0.65 -14.31
C LEU A 108 6.95 1.43 -14.63
N THR A 109 8.11 0.81 -14.37
CA THR A 109 9.42 1.31 -14.79
C THR A 109 9.70 1.11 -16.30
N GLN A 110 9.16 0.04 -16.89
CA GLN A 110 9.36 -0.37 -18.29
C GLN A 110 8.03 -0.77 -18.97
N GLY A 111 8.06 -1.07 -20.27
CA GLY A 111 6.88 -1.53 -21.03
C GLY A 111 5.79 -0.47 -21.33
N ASN A 112 5.90 0.73 -20.75
CA ASN A 112 4.92 1.82 -20.81
C ASN A 112 4.34 2.12 -22.21
N GLN A 113 5.17 2.13 -23.27
CA GLN A 113 4.71 2.37 -24.64
C GLN A 113 3.77 1.27 -25.19
N ASN A 114 3.74 0.10 -24.56
CA ASN A 114 2.90 -1.04 -24.91
C ASN A 114 1.76 -1.28 -23.91
N LEU A 115 1.51 -0.34 -22.99
CA LEU A 115 0.36 -0.37 -22.07
C LEU A 115 -0.95 -0.54 -22.85
N ASN A 116 -1.82 -1.44 -22.44
CA ASN A 116 -3.16 -1.59 -23.02
C ASN A 116 -4.21 -1.58 -21.90
N ILE A 117 -5.40 -1.07 -22.22
CA ILE A 117 -6.53 -1.03 -21.30
C ILE A 117 -7.75 -1.70 -21.93
N THR A 118 -8.37 -2.60 -21.17
CA THR A 118 -9.79 -2.98 -21.36
C THR A 118 -10.61 -2.52 -20.17
N PHE A 119 -11.89 -2.25 -20.39
CA PHE A 119 -12.82 -1.89 -19.32
C PHE A 119 -14.19 -2.51 -19.53
N ASN A 120 -14.92 -2.67 -18.43
CA ASN A 120 -16.32 -3.06 -18.39
C ASN A 120 -17.06 -2.28 -17.30
N GLY A 121 -18.36 -2.05 -17.48
CA GLY A 121 -19.22 -1.34 -16.54
C GLY A 121 -19.49 0.12 -16.92
N ASP A 122 -19.88 0.91 -15.92
CA ASP A 122 -20.36 2.29 -16.03
C ASP A 122 -19.75 3.21 -14.95
N HIS A 123 -20.16 4.48 -14.91
CA HIS A 123 -19.71 5.47 -13.93
C HIS A 123 -19.85 5.04 -12.46
N ASN A 124 -20.91 4.28 -12.13
CA ASN A 124 -21.19 3.82 -10.78
C ASN A 124 -20.37 2.56 -10.45
N ASN A 125 -20.24 1.63 -11.40
CA ASN A 125 -19.57 0.35 -11.17
C ASN A 125 -18.72 -0.03 -12.39
N TYR A 126 -17.39 -0.01 -12.24
CA TYR A 126 -16.46 -0.35 -13.32
C TYR A 126 -15.31 -1.26 -12.89
N THR A 127 -14.74 -1.97 -13.86
CA THR A 127 -13.45 -2.67 -13.77
C THR A 127 -12.60 -2.31 -14.98
N ILE A 128 -11.37 -1.91 -14.73
CA ILE A 128 -10.37 -1.49 -15.73
C ILE A 128 -9.14 -2.39 -15.56
N ASN A 129 -8.79 -3.12 -16.60
CA ASN A 129 -7.62 -4.00 -16.63
C ASN A 129 -6.48 -3.30 -17.36
N TYR A 130 -5.30 -3.24 -16.73
CA TYR A 130 -4.08 -2.68 -17.31
C TYR A 130 -3.13 -3.84 -17.68
N THR A 131 -2.85 -4.02 -18.97
CA THR A 131 -1.93 -5.05 -19.47
C THR A 131 -0.73 -4.41 -20.17
N VAL A 132 0.35 -5.17 -20.37
CA VAL A 132 1.46 -4.80 -21.26
C VAL A 132 1.62 -5.93 -22.28
N GLY A 133 1.67 -5.58 -23.56
CA GLY A 133 1.92 -6.55 -24.65
C GLY A 133 3.24 -6.29 -25.38
N ASP A 134 3.48 -7.02 -26.48
CA ASP A 134 4.64 -6.81 -27.35
C ASP A 134 4.56 -5.49 -28.13
N LYS A 135 3.36 -4.92 -28.26
CA LYS A 135 3.04 -3.68 -28.98
C LYS A 135 1.81 -2.99 -28.38
N PRO A 136 1.64 -1.67 -28.58
CA PRO A 136 0.39 -0.99 -28.30
C PRO A 136 -0.76 -1.54 -29.16
N LEU A 137 -1.94 -1.64 -28.56
CA LEU A 137 -3.21 -1.94 -29.20
C LEU A 137 -4.18 -0.76 -29.04
N GLU A 138 -5.30 -0.81 -29.75
CA GLU A 138 -6.38 0.18 -29.61
C GLU A 138 -7.07 0.06 -28.23
N PHE A 139 -7.72 1.13 -27.79
CA PHE A 139 -8.48 1.15 -26.55
C PHE A 139 -9.59 0.08 -26.55
N ASN A 140 -9.70 -0.68 -25.46
CA ASN A 140 -10.65 -1.76 -25.24
C ASN A 140 -10.67 -2.86 -26.34
N LYS A 141 -9.53 -3.10 -27.01
CA LYS A 141 -9.44 -4.11 -28.08
C LYS A 141 -9.57 -5.53 -27.53
N THR A 142 -10.46 -6.33 -28.11
CA THR A 142 -10.72 -7.73 -27.71
C THR A 142 -9.50 -8.64 -27.74
N ALA A 143 -8.44 -8.31 -28.49
CA ALA A 143 -7.17 -9.02 -28.49
C ALA A 143 -6.37 -8.92 -27.17
N VAL A 144 -6.81 -8.07 -26.24
CA VAL A 144 -6.29 -8.00 -24.86
C VAL A 144 -7.01 -8.98 -23.93
N ASN A 145 -8.20 -9.47 -24.30
CA ASN A 145 -8.98 -10.36 -23.46
C ASN A 145 -8.26 -11.71 -23.27
N GLY A 146 -8.02 -12.10 -22.02
CA GLY A 146 -7.26 -13.31 -21.67
C GLY A 146 -5.75 -13.09 -21.49
N GLN A 147 -5.23 -11.88 -21.75
CA GLN A 147 -3.92 -11.48 -21.22
C GLN A 147 -4.02 -11.32 -19.69
N ASN A 148 -2.95 -11.62 -18.97
CA ASN A 148 -2.91 -11.32 -17.54
C ASN A 148 -2.63 -9.82 -17.34
N PRO A 149 -3.52 -9.04 -16.70
CA PRO A 149 -3.21 -7.65 -16.35
C PRO A 149 -2.19 -7.58 -15.22
N TYR A 150 -1.28 -6.61 -15.29
CA TYR A 150 -0.32 -6.33 -14.22
C TYR A 150 -0.97 -5.55 -13.06
N ALA A 151 -2.08 -4.85 -13.37
CA ALA A 151 -2.93 -4.16 -12.41
C ALA A 151 -4.39 -4.15 -12.87
N VAL A 152 -5.33 -4.18 -11.92
CA VAL A 152 -6.78 -4.04 -12.17
C VAL A 152 -7.34 -3.05 -11.16
N LEU A 153 -7.96 -1.98 -11.66
CA LEU A 153 -8.71 -1.03 -10.85
C LEU A 153 -10.21 -1.36 -10.92
N GLN A 154 -10.84 -1.51 -9.77
CA GLN A 154 -12.28 -1.63 -9.62
C GLN A 154 -12.83 -0.45 -8.83
N LYS A 155 -14.05 -0.04 -9.17
CA LYS A 155 -14.84 0.95 -8.43
C LYS A 155 -16.27 0.44 -8.34
N GLN A 156 -16.83 0.42 -7.15
CA GLN A 156 -18.22 0.02 -6.90
C GLN A 156 -18.91 1.07 -6.02
N THR A 157 -20.20 1.30 -6.26
CA THR A 157 -21.01 2.26 -5.49
C THR A 157 -22.09 1.52 -4.69
N PHE A 158 -22.20 1.86 -3.41
CA PHE A 158 -23.11 1.24 -2.44
C PHE A 158 -24.25 2.19 -2.07
N SER A 159 -25.26 1.72 -1.34
CA SER A 159 -26.41 2.58 -0.96
C SER A 159 -26.06 3.57 0.15
N SER A 160 -25.03 3.27 0.95
CA SER A 160 -24.56 4.12 2.05
C SER A 160 -23.04 4.03 2.28
N ALA A 161 -22.50 5.02 2.98
CA ALA A 161 -21.09 5.01 3.40
C ALA A 161 -20.77 3.85 4.34
N ASN A 162 -21.72 3.44 5.19
CA ASN A 162 -21.59 2.29 6.07
C ASN A 162 -21.45 0.96 5.30
N GLU A 163 -22.19 0.76 4.21
CA GLU A 163 -22.04 -0.42 3.34
C GLU A 163 -20.70 -0.42 2.61
N ALA A 164 -20.26 0.73 2.10
CA ALA A 164 -18.95 0.90 1.46
C ALA A 164 -17.81 0.59 2.45
N LYS A 165 -17.89 1.13 3.67
CA LYS A 165 -16.96 0.87 4.78
C LYS A 165 -16.88 -0.62 5.14
N GLN A 166 -17.99 -1.35 5.12
CA GLN A 166 -18.01 -2.80 5.37
C GLN A 166 -17.29 -3.64 4.29
N GLN A 167 -16.98 -3.08 3.11
CA GLN A 167 -16.18 -3.79 2.09
C GLN A 167 -14.67 -3.61 2.26
N VAL A 168 -14.24 -2.72 3.17
CA VAL A 168 -12.83 -2.45 3.46
C VAL A 168 -12.48 -3.25 4.71
N SER A 169 -11.58 -4.22 4.59
CA SER A 169 -11.14 -5.06 5.71
C SER A 169 -10.15 -4.31 6.60
N TYR A 170 -10.61 -3.21 7.19
CA TYR A 170 -9.85 -2.36 8.10
C TYR A 170 -9.64 -3.06 9.44
N VAL A 171 -8.40 -3.01 9.95
CA VAL A 171 -8.03 -3.56 11.26
C VAL A 171 -7.32 -2.49 12.08
N VAL A 172 -7.70 -2.34 13.36
CA VAL A 172 -6.87 -1.64 14.35
C VAL A 172 -5.81 -2.63 14.82
N ALA A 173 -4.55 -2.40 14.43
CA ALA A 173 -3.48 -3.37 14.63
C ALA A 173 -3.13 -3.58 16.11
N GLU A 174 -3.27 -2.54 16.94
CA GLU A 174 -3.07 -2.63 18.39
C GLU A 174 -4.15 -3.49 19.07
N ASP A 175 -5.44 -3.25 18.78
CA ASP A 175 -6.57 -4.04 19.31
C ASP A 175 -6.49 -5.52 18.91
N ALA A 176 -6.03 -5.81 17.68
CA ALA A 176 -5.99 -7.16 17.13
C ALA A 176 -4.71 -7.94 17.48
N PHE A 177 -3.55 -7.26 17.53
CA PHE A 177 -2.23 -7.90 17.55
C PHE A 177 -1.28 -7.31 18.62
N GLY A 178 -1.78 -6.48 19.54
CA GLY A 178 -1.02 -5.74 20.55
C GLY A 178 -0.05 -6.54 21.43
N GLY A 179 -0.18 -7.88 21.47
CA GLY A 179 0.70 -8.77 22.22
C GLY A 179 2.14 -8.92 21.66
N MET A 180 2.43 -8.49 20.44
CA MET A 180 3.78 -8.58 19.85
C MET A 180 4.20 -7.32 19.07
N PRO A 181 4.47 -6.20 19.77
CA PRO A 181 4.84 -4.93 19.15
C PRO A 181 6.22 -4.95 18.50
N VAL A 182 6.34 -4.18 17.41
CA VAL A 182 7.55 -3.92 16.63
C VAL A 182 7.68 -2.41 16.49
N THR A 183 8.83 -1.87 16.90
CA THR A 183 9.15 -0.44 16.79
C THR A 183 10.30 -0.23 15.81
N GLY A 184 10.32 0.93 15.17
CA GLY A 184 11.44 1.35 14.33
C GLY A 184 11.23 1.27 12.81
N LEU A 185 10.04 0.89 12.30
CA LEU A 185 9.70 1.06 10.88
C LEU A 185 9.96 2.50 10.43
N LYS A 186 9.48 3.45 11.25
CA LYS A 186 9.76 4.89 11.22
C LYS A 186 9.43 5.49 12.58
N ALA A 187 9.98 6.67 12.88
CA ALA A 187 9.60 7.43 14.08
C ALA A 187 8.09 7.72 14.10
N GLY A 188 7.40 7.33 15.17
CA GLY A 188 5.95 7.49 15.32
C GLY A 188 5.10 6.32 14.80
N ILE A 189 5.70 5.32 14.13
CA ILE A 189 4.99 4.10 13.72
C ILE A 189 5.30 2.96 14.71
N THR A 190 4.24 2.40 15.30
CA THR A 190 4.26 1.12 15.99
C THR A 190 3.52 0.09 15.13
N ALA A 191 4.18 -1.04 14.88
CA ALA A 191 3.60 -2.17 14.17
C ALA A 191 3.48 -3.39 15.10
N PHE A 192 2.80 -4.43 14.66
CA PHE A 192 2.50 -5.61 15.48
C PHE A 192 2.59 -6.88 14.62
N TYR A 193 3.30 -7.90 15.10
CA TYR A 193 3.39 -9.18 14.42
C TYR A 193 2.13 -10.02 14.66
N ASP A 194 1.65 -10.68 13.60
CA ASP A 194 0.81 -11.88 13.70
C ASP A 194 1.59 -13.07 13.12
N GLN A 195 1.76 -14.12 13.93
CA GLN A 195 2.58 -15.28 13.61
C GLN A 195 1.79 -16.56 13.87
N GLY A 196 1.42 -17.25 12.79
CA GLY A 196 0.53 -18.41 12.86
C GLY A 196 0.59 -19.30 11.62
N ALA A 197 0.49 -20.61 11.85
CA ALA A 197 0.50 -21.64 10.80
C ALA A 197 1.67 -21.53 9.78
N GLY A 198 2.82 -20.98 10.21
CA GLY A 198 4.01 -20.78 9.39
C GLY A 198 4.07 -19.48 8.58
N ASN A 199 3.02 -18.66 8.58
CA ASN A 199 3.04 -17.34 7.95
C ASN A 199 3.38 -16.27 9.00
N THR A 200 4.11 -15.23 8.59
CA THR A 200 4.37 -14.04 9.42
C THR A 200 3.79 -12.82 8.74
N HIS A 201 2.93 -12.11 9.45
CA HIS A 201 2.37 -10.82 9.03
C HIS A 201 2.88 -9.72 9.96
N LEU A 202 2.97 -8.49 9.45
CA LEU A 202 3.25 -7.30 10.24
C LEU A 202 2.19 -6.24 9.90
N TYR A 203 1.44 -5.81 10.91
CA TYR A 203 0.30 -4.90 10.78
C TYR A 203 0.54 -3.58 11.51
N TRP A 204 0.08 -2.46 10.94
CA TRP A 204 0.12 -1.13 11.56
C TRP A 204 -1.00 -0.22 11.01
N ASN A 205 -1.13 0.98 11.58
CA ASN A 205 -2.11 1.98 11.14
C ASN A 205 -1.43 3.32 10.84
N GLU A 206 -1.89 4.01 9.79
CA GLU A 206 -1.46 5.36 9.42
C GLU A 206 -2.69 6.20 9.07
N GLY A 207 -3.17 6.99 10.03
CA GLY A 207 -4.42 7.74 9.90
C GLY A 207 -5.62 6.81 9.66
N ASN A 208 -6.35 7.03 8.55
CA ASN A 208 -7.48 6.19 8.15
C ASN A 208 -7.07 4.89 7.42
N TRP A 209 -5.77 4.57 7.31
CA TRP A 209 -5.28 3.32 6.71
C TRP A 209 -4.94 2.25 7.76
N SER A 210 -5.34 1.02 7.51
CA SER A 210 -4.75 -0.18 8.11
C SER A 210 -3.85 -0.86 7.08
N LEU A 211 -2.60 -1.11 7.45
CA LEU A 211 -1.58 -1.66 6.58
C LEU A 211 -1.18 -3.05 7.10
N GLY A 212 -1.01 -3.99 6.18
CA GLY A 212 -0.51 -5.32 6.47
C GLY A 212 0.41 -5.81 5.37
N VAL A 213 1.62 -6.24 5.75
CA VAL A 213 2.51 -7.01 4.87
C VAL A 213 2.64 -8.44 5.39
N LYS A 214 2.79 -9.41 4.49
CA LYS A 214 3.06 -10.81 4.84
C LYS A 214 4.31 -11.36 4.14
N THR A 215 4.92 -12.38 4.73
CA THR A 215 5.82 -13.30 4.05
C THR A 215 5.20 -14.68 3.94
N ASP A 216 5.45 -15.37 2.82
CA ASP A 216 5.03 -16.76 2.66
C ASP A 216 5.93 -17.70 3.47
N ILE A 217 5.35 -18.83 3.90
CA ILE A 217 5.92 -19.89 4.76
C ILE A 217 7.32 -20.44 4.40
N ASN A 218 7.84 -20.14 3.20
CA ASN A 218 9.15 -20.63 2.72
C ASN A 218 10.22 -19.52 2.60
N ASP A 219 9.88 -18.26 2.86
CA ASP A 219 10.87 -17.17 2.94
C ASP A 219 11.39 -17.06 4.37
N ASP A 220 12.71 -17.14 4.56
CA ASP A 220 13.37 -16.96 5.87
C ASP A 220 13.46 -15.49 6.28
N LYS A 221 13.14 -14.57 5.36
CA LYS A 221 13.01 -13.14 5.63
C LYS A 221 11.71 -12.86 6.40
N LYS A 222 11.82 -11.94 7.34
CA LYS A 222 10.67 -11.32 8.01
C LYS A 222 10.01 -10.28 7.09
N PRO A 223 8.70 -10.01 7.26
CA PRO A 223 7.99 -8.98 6.49
C PRO A 223 8.52 -7.55 6.70
N ASP A 224 9.31 -7.32 7.76
CA ASP A 224 10.00 -6.07 8.11
C ASP A 224 10.60 -5.33 6.89
N ILE A 225 11.27 -6.04 5.97
CA ILE A 225 11.91 -5.43 4.79
C ILE A 225 10.87 -4.76 3.88
N LEU A 226 9.76 -5.45 3.59
CA LEU A 226 8.67 -4.88 2.79
C LEU A 226 7.92 -3.79 3.57
N ALA A 227 7.76 -3.92 4.89
CA ALA A 227 7.13 -2.88 5.71
C ALA A 227 7.93 -1.55 5.67
N HIS A 228 9.26 -1.61 5.81
CA HIS A 228 10.12 -0.44 5.64
C HIS A 228 9.98 0.17 4.23
N GLN A 229 10.02 -0.65 3.18
CA GLN A 229 9.84 -0.18 1.80
C GLN A 229 8.46 0.48 1.59
N VAL A 230 7.39 -0.05 2.17
CA VAL A 230 6.05 0.54 2.09
C VAL A 230 6.00 1.90 2.78
N VAL A 231 6.58 2.05 3.97
CA VAL A 231 6.66 3.34 4.65
C VAL A 231 7.51 4.34 3.84
N ASP A 232 8.68 3.93 3.32
CA ASP A 232 9.52 4.75 2.44
C ASP A 232 8.78 5.19 1.17
N TRP A 233 7.95 4.33 0.58
CA TRP A 233 7.14 4.66 -0.60
C TRP A 233 6.00 5.62 -0.27
N LEU A 234 5.31 5.44 0.86
CA LEU A 234 4.20 6.33 1.27
C LEU A 234 4.68 7.74 1.61
N ASP A 235 5.91 7.90 2.12
CA ASP A 235 6.57 9.20 2.29
C ASP A 235 6.86 9.94 0.98
N HIS A 236 6.87 9.24 -0.16
CA HIS A 236 7.10 9.81 -1.49
C HIS A 236 5.84 9.85 -2.37
N TYR A 237 4.81 9.08 -2.05
CA TYR A 237 3.63 8.85 -2.89
C TYR A 237 2.34 8.87 -2.05
N TYR A 238 1.82 10.07 -1.82
CA TYR A 238 0.60 10.31 -1.05
C TYR A 238 -0.63 9.64 -1.69
N LEU A 239 -1.21 8.66 -0.99
CA LEU A 239 -2.46 8.03 -1.43
C LEU A 239 -3.66 8.97 -1.21
N PRO A 240 -4.76 8.85 -2.00
CA PRO A 240 -6.01 9.55 -1.73
C PRO A 240 -6.52 9.22 -0.33
N ALA A 241 -6.80 10.26 0.47
CA ALA A 241 -7.22 10.09 1.86
C ALA A 241 -8.58 9.35 1.95
N PRO A 242 -8.66 8.17 2.58
CA PRO A 242 -9.92 7.45 2.73
C PRO A 242 -10.89 8.24 3.60
N LYS A 243 -12.18 8.24 3.26
CA LYS A 243 -13.17 9.07 3.95
C LYS A 243 -13.38 8.64 5.39
N GLU A 244 -13.36 7.33 5.64
CA GLU A 244 -13.32 6.73 6.98
C GLU A 244 -12.30 5.59 7.07
N VAL A 245 -12.17 4.75 6.03
CA VAL A 245 -11.31 3.54 6.08
C VAL A 245 -10.63 3.22 4.75
N GLY A 246 -9.34 2.87 4.85
CA GLY A 246 -8.54 2.27 3.78
C GLY A 246 -7.75 1.07 4.29
N GLN A 247 -7.47 0.12 3.40
CA GLN A 247 -6.71 -1.09 3.63
C GLN A 247 -5.58 -1.19 2.60
N ILE A 248 -4.37 -1.49 3.07
CA ILE A 248 -3.25 -1.95 2.24
C ILE A 248 -2.90 -3.37 2.69
N ALA A 249 -2.84 -4.31 1.75
CA ALA A 249 -2.47 -5.70 2.00
C ALA A 249 -1.49 -6.16 0.92
N PHE A 250 -0.24 -6.45 1.30
CA PHE A 250 0.84 -6.82 0.38
C PHE A 250 1.55 -8.11 0.79
N ASN A 251 2.15 -8.80 -0.19
CA ASN A 251 2.93 -10.02 -0.04
C ASN A 251 4.38 -9.80 -0.50
N SER A 252 5.37 -10.31 0.25
CA SER A 252 6.78 -10.28 -0.16
C SER A 252 7.06 -11.13 -1.41
N THR A 253 6.29 -12.20 -1.64
CA THR A 253 6.45 -13.07 -2.80
C THR A 253 5.81 -12.46 -4.04
N ILE A 254 6.63 -11.80 -4.87
CA ILE A 254 6.19 -11.18 -6.12
C ILE A 254 6.11 -12.22 -7.24
N SER A 255 4.95 -12.34 -7.89
CA SER A 255 4.73 -13.22 -9.06
C SER A 255 4.08 -12.45 -10.22
N PRO A 256 4.63 -12.49 -11.45
CA PRO A 256 4.01 -11.89 -12.65
C PRO A 256 2.64 -12.47 -13.03
N GLU A 257 2.23 -13.59 -12.43
CA GLU A 257 0.92 -14.20 -12.66
C GLU A 257 -0.14 -13.77 -11.64
N ILE A 258 0.26 -13.41 -10.42
CA ILE A 258 -0.63 -13.20 -9.27
C ILE A 258 -0.75 -11.71 -8.91
N ARG A 259 -1.98 -11.20 -8.82
CA ARG A 259 -2.28 -9.85 -8.30
C ARG A 259 -2.76 -9.88 -6.85
N ASP A 260 -1.89 -10.25 -5.93
CA ASP A 260 -2.18 -10.28 -4.49
C ASP A 260 -1.74 -9.00 -3.75
N GLN A 261 -1.23 -8.00 -4.46
CA GLN A 261 -0.89 -6.69 -3.91
C GLN A 261 -2.12 -5.78 -3.98
N VAL A 262 -2.76 -5.52 -2.85
CA VAL A 262 -4.10 -4.90 -2.78
C VAL A 262 -4.06 -3.56 -2.04
N ILE A 263 -4.58 -2.52 -2.69
CA ILE A 263 -4.94 -1.24 -2.05
C ILE A 263 -6.42 -1.01 -2.24
N ARG A 264 -7.16 -0.81 -1.15
CA ARG A 264 -8.62 -0.65 -1.14
C ARG A 264 -9.04 0.48 -0.22
N TRP A 265 -9.89 1.39 -0.66
CA TRP A 265 -10.34 2.50 0.17
C TRP A 265 -11.78 2.92 -0.14
N GLN A 266 -12.43 3.48 0.88
CA GLN A 266 -13.77 4.02 0.79
C GLN A 266 -13.72 5.55 0.64
N ASP A 267 -14.48 6.08 -0.30
CA ASP A 267 -14.78 7.50 -0.45
C ASP A 267 -16.30 7.70 -0.50
N GLY A 268 -16.88 8.16 0.60
CA GLY A 268 -18.33 8.27 0.75
C GLY A 268 -19.02 6.91 0.56
N THR A 269 -19.88 6.80 -0.45
CA THR A 269 -20.58 5.57 -0.84
C THR A 269 -19.81 4.70 -1.83
N MET A 270 -18.61 5.12 -2.26
CA MET A 270 -17.80 4.42 -3.25
C MET A 270 -16.70 3.61 -2.55
N VAL A 271 -16.39 2.44 -3.12
CA VAL A 271 -15.18 1.68 -2.77
C VAL A 271 -14.34 1.52 -4.02
N PHE A 272 -13.08 1.93 -3.93
CA PHE A 272 -12.07 1.66 -4.93
C PHE A 272 -11.22 0.46 -4.49
N THR A 273 -10.74 -0.32 -5.44
CA THR A 273 -9.79 -1.40 -5.19
C THR A 273 -8.82 -1.48 -6.36
N LEU A 274 -7.54 -1.23 -6.12
CA LEU A 274 -6.48 -1.62 -7.03
C LEU A 274 -5.91 -2.97 -6.55
N THR A 275 -5.82 -3.92 -7.48
CA THR A 275 -4.99 -5.13 -7.31
C THR A 275 -3.86 -5.08 -8.32
N ALA A 276 -2.64 -5.40 -7.92
CA ALA A 276 -1.47 -5.40 -8.80
C ALA A 276 -0.53 -6.57 -8.46
N ASN A 277 0.42 -6.83 -9.35
CA ASN A 277 1.48 -7.84 -9.12
C ASN A 277 2.63 -7.31 -8.26
N ASP A 278 2.78 -5.99 -8.12
CA ASP A 278 3.92 -5.34 -7.46
C ASP A 278 3.46 -4.20 -6.51
N PRO A 279 3.95 -4.12 -5.26
CA PRO A 279 3.54 -3.12 -4.28
C PRO A 279 3.86 -1.68 -4.69
N GLU A 280 5.05 -1.40 -5.23
CA GLU A 280 5.44 -0.03 -5.58
C GLU A 280 4.60 0.47 -6.77
N THR A 281 4.34 -0.40 -7.74
CA THR A 281 3.41 -0.17 -8.85
C THR A 281 2.00 0.15 -8.34
N ALA A 282 1.51 -0.60 -7.35
CA ALA A 282 0.22 -0.33 -6.73
C ALA A 282 0.16 1.05 -6.07
N ILE A 283 1.15 1.39 -5.24
CA ILE A 283 1.24 2.69 -4.56
C ILE A 283 1.31 3.83 -5.57
N LYS A 284 2.21 3.76 -6.56
CA LYS A 284 2.35 4.78 -7.61
C LYS A 284 1.06 5.00 -8.40
N MET A 285 0.36 3.92 -8.76
CA MET A 285 -0.92 4.02 -9.47
C MET A 285 -1.96 4.73 -8.60
N VAL A 286 -2.18 4.29 -7.36
CA VAL A 286 -3.20 4.89 -6.45
C VAL A 286 -2.86 6.34 -6.08
N ALA A 287 -1.61 6.65 -5.73
CA ALA A 287 -1.16 8.01 -5.43
C ALA A 287 -1.35 9.00 -6.60
N SER A 288 -1.41 8.49 -7.84
CA SER A 288 -1.64 9.31 -9.03
C SER A 288 -3.12 9.53 -9.40
N MET A 289 -4.09 9.05 -8.60
CA MET A 289 -5.49 9.01 -9.01
C MET A 289 -6.23 10.36 -8.95
N HIS A 290 -6.74 10.80 -10.11
CA HIS A 290 -7.71 11.91 -10.29
C HIS A 290 -8.35 11.90 -11.70
#